data_AF-A0A1A3PT65-F1
#
_entry.id   AF-A0A1A3PT65-F1
#
_cell.length_a   1.000
_cell.length_b   1.000
_cell.length_c   1.000
_cell.angle_alpha   90.00
_cell.angle_beta   90.00
_cell.angle_gamma   90.00
#
_symmetry.space_group_name_H-M   'P 1'
#
loop_
_entity.id
_entity.type
_entity.pdbx_description
1 polymer ?
#
loop_
_entity_poly.entity_id
_entity_poly.type
_entity_poly.pdbx_seq_one_letter_code
_entity_poly.pdbx_strand_id
1 'polypeptide(L)'
;MLFTVELFPWNSLKGSLFEDSVREFNDELRTFFDDKVELVDIPHDSSNLTETDTVYGTGTEQEPYVAATVVIGFKGTNFDEAQALADQFTETKFNHVSAEVVREPVTASPATSSTPPPQEA
;
A
#
# COMPACT_ATOMS: atom_id res chain seq x y z
N MET A 1 -5.39 6.87 6.80
CA MET A 1 -3.93 6.80 6.56
C MET A 1 -3.69 5.91 5.35
N LEU A 2 -2.74 6.25 4.50
CA LEU A 2 -2.32 5.44 3.37
C LEU A 2 -1.00 4.76 3.70
N PHE A 3 -0.89 3.47 3.40
CA PHE A 3 0.35 2.73 3.46
C PHE A 3 0.65 2.22 2.06
N THR A 4 1.78 2.65 1.51
CA THR A 4 2.30 2.17 0.23
C THR A 4 3.44 1.20 0.51
N VAL A 5 3.32 -0.03 0.01
CA VAL A 5 4.31 -1.08 0.19
C VAL A 5 4.74 -1.66 -1.15
N GLU A 6 6.03 -1.91 -1.31
CA GLU A 6 6.58 -2.71 -2.39
C GLU A 6 6.45 -4.20 -2.05
N LEU A 7 5.56 -4.90 -2.76
CA LEU A 7 5.23 -6.30 -2.47
C LEU A 7 6.27 -7.27 -3.05
N PHE A 8 6.45 -7.24 -4.37
CA PHE A 8 7.33 -8.17 -5.10
C PHE A 8 7.67 -7.64 -6.50
N PRO A 9 8.75 -8.15 -7.14
CA PRO A 9 9.10 -7.74 -8.50
C PRO A 9 7.99 -8.13 -9.50
N TRP A 10 7.65 -7.23 -10.42
CA TRP A 10 6.60 -7.38 -11.44
C TRP A 10 6.70 -8.70 -12.22
N ASN A 11 7.91 -9.18 -12.49
CA ASN A 11 8.13 -10.46 -13.19
C ASN A 11 7.59 -11.69 -12.42
N SER A 12 7.39 -11.55 -11.11
CA SER A 12 6.80 -12.57 -10.24
C SER A 12 5.27 -12.51 -10.17
N LEU A 13 4.63 -11.46 -10.71
CA LEU A 13 3.18 -11.30 -10.73
C LEU A 13 2.51 -12.44 -11.50
N LYS A 14 2.09 -13.50 -10.78
CA LYS A 14 1.44 -14.69 -11.33
C LYS A 14 0.37 -15.21 -10.38
N GLY A 15 -0.78 -15.59 -10.94
CA GLY A 15 -1.90 -16.15 -10.17
C GLY A 15 -2.37 -15.18 -9.08
N SER A 16 -2.65 -15.72 -7.89
CA SER A 16 -3.14 -14.95 -6.74
C SER A 16 -2.03 -14.32 -5.89
N LEU A 17 -0.77 -14.28 -6.36
CA LEU A 17 0.36 -13.74 -5.59
C LEU A 17 0.11 -12.30 -5.13
N PHE A 18 -0.50 -11.47 -5.97
CA PHE A 18 -0.83 -10.09 -5.63
C PHE A 18 -1.81 -10.03 -4.44
N GLU A 19 -2.93 -10.74 -4.55
CA GLU A 19 -3.97 -10.78 -3.51
C GLU A 19 -3.42 -11.37 -2.21
N ASP A 20 -2.59 -12.42 -2.30
CA ASP A 20 -1.96 -13.07 -1.15
C ASP A 20 -0.97 -12.12 -0.45
N SER A 21 -0.13 -11.40 -1.20
CA SER A 21 0.82 -10.44 -0.62
C SER A 21 0.14 -9.22 -0.01
N VAL A 22 -0.93 -8.70 -0.62
CA VAL A 22 -1.74 -7.61 -0.02
C VAL A 22 -2.40 -8.10 1.27
N ARG A 23 -2.90 -9.35 1.28
CA ARG A 23 -3.49 -9.96 2.47
C ARG A 23 -2.47 -10.15 3.59
N GLU A 24 -1.27 -10.67 3.28
CA GLU A 24 -0.17 -10.77 4.24
C GLU A 24 0.21 -9.39 4.80
N PHE A 25 0.26 -8.37 3.96
CA PHE A 25 0.53 -7.00 4.40
C PHE A 25 -0.55 -6.45 5.33
N ASN A 26 -1.83 -6.67 5.01
CA ASN A 26 -2.94 -6.28 5.87
C ASN A 26 -2.90 -7.00 7.24
N ASP A 27 -2.49 -8.28 7.27
CA ASP A 27 -2.37 -9.06 8.51
C ASP A 27 -1.21 -8.56 9.40
N GLU A 28 -0.08 -8.17 8.79
CA GLU A 28 1.06 -7.54 9.48
C GLU A 28 0.66 -6.18 10.07
N LEU A 29 0.00 -5.33 9.27
CA LEU A 29 -0.51 -4.03 9.73
C LEU A 29 -1.46 -4.25 10.91
N ARG A 30 -2.43 -5.14 10.76
CA ARG A 30 -3.36 -5.46 11.84
C ARG A 30 -2.62 -5.92 13.08
N THR A 31 -1.70 -6.86 12.98
CA THR A 31 -0.94 -7.38 14.13
C THR A 31 -0.10 -6.29 14.81
N PHE A 32 0.52 -5.40 14.03
CA PHE A 32 1.31 -4.30 14.58
C PHE A 32 0.45 -3.25 15.31
N PHE A 33 -0.71 -2.92 14.74
CA PHE A 33 -1.58 -1.86 15.25
C PHE A 33 -2.62 -2.34 16.28
N ASP A 34 -2.97 -3.63 16.33
CA ASP A 34 -3.99 -4.22 17.23
C ASP A 34 -3.76 -3.89 18.71
N ASP A 35 -2.49 -3.91 19.16
CA ASP A 35 -2.11 -3.59 20.54
C ASP A 35 -1.84 -2.08 20.77
N LYS A 36 -1.74 -1.28 19.71
CA LYS A 36 -1.29 0.12 19.78
C LYS A 36 -2.40 1.14 19.65
N VAL A 37 -3.39 0.87 18.80
CA VAL A 37 -4.47 1.81 18.44
C VAL A 37 -5.78 1.08 18.17
N GLU A 38 -6.89 1.76 18.44
CA GLU A 38 -8.20 1.22 18.08
C GLU A 38 -8.39 1.34 16.57
N LEU A 39 -8.35 0.22 15.86
CA LEU A 39 -8.56 0.15 14.41
C LEU A 39 -10.05 0.26 14.09
N VAL A 40 -10.42 1.03 13.06
CA VAL A 40 -11.82 1.13 12.59
C VAL A 40 -12.23 -0.16 11.89
N ASP A 41 -11.45 -0.57 10.90
CA ASP A 41 -11.58 -1.85 10.19
C ASP A 41 -10.34 -2.04 9.29
N ILE A 42 -9.75 -3.24 9.30
CA ILE A 42 -8.76 -3.68 8.28
C ILE A 42 -9.32 -4.97 7.68
N PRO A 43 -9.76 -4.96 6.40
CA PRO A 43 -10.29 -6.15 5.77
C PRO A 43 -9.18 -7.20 5.59
N HIS A 44 -9.58 -8.48 5.69
CA HIS A 44 -8.71 -9.64 5.42
C HIS A 44 -8.39 -9.83 3.93
N ASP A 45 -9.06 -9.09 3.06
CA ASP A 45 -8.90 -9.11 1.61
C ASP A 45 -8.32 -7.78 1.13
N SER A 46 -8.05 -7.65 -0.17
CA SER A 46 -7.55 -6.42 -0.81
C SER A 46 -8.62 -5.31 -0.97
N SER A 47 -9.67 -5.30 -0.15
CA SER A 47 -10.79 -4.34 -0.27
C SER A 47 -10.43 -2.93 0.18
N ASN A 48 -9.38 -2.78 0.98
CA ASN A 48 -8.81 -1.51 1.40
C ASN A 48 -7.73 -0.99 0.44
N LEU A 49 -7.47 -1.69 -0.67
CA LEU A 49 -6.55 -1.25 -1.69
C LEU A 49 -7.12 -0.02 -2.40
N THR A 50 -6.40 1.09 -2.36
CA THR A 50 -6.79 2.34 -3.02
C THR A 50 -6.08 2.55 -4.34
N GLU A 51 -4.85 2.05 -4.45
CA GLU A 51 -4.02 2.22 -5.65
C GLU A 51 -3.03 1.06 -5.78
N THR A 52 -2.71 0.70 -7.02
CA THR A 52 -1.61 -0.21 -7.35
C THR A 52 -0.74 0.49 -8.36
N ASP A 53 0.56 0.55 -8.09
CA ASP A 53 1.52 1.18 -8.99
C ASP A 53 2.69 0.23 -9.30
N THR A 54 3.48 0.58 -10.31
CA THR A 54 4.70 -0.15 -10.66
C THR A 54 5.88 0.77 -10.44
N VAL A 55 6.55 0.60 -9.31
CA VAL A 55 7.70 1.41 -8.93
C VAL A 55 8.99 0.71 -9.32
N TYR A 56 9.98 1.46 -9.78
CA TYR A 56 11.32 0.91 -9.95
C TYR A 56 11.97 0.92 -8.57
N GLY A 57 12.31 -0.26 -8.06
CA GLY A 57 12.84 -0.40 -6.70
C GLY A 57 14.04 0.52 -6.49
N THR A 58 14.16 1.10 -5.30
CA THR A 58 15.26 2.03 -4.98
C THR A 58 16.60 1.35 -4.71
N GLY A 59 16.64 0.00 -4.82
CA GLY A 59 17.86 -0.81 -4.73
C GLY A 59 18.75 -0.76 -5.99
N THR A 60 19.85 -1.51 -5.98
CA THR A 60 20.78 -1.64 -7.12
C THR A 60 20.19 -2.39 -8.33
N GLU A 61 19.02 -3.01 -8.17
CA GLU A 61 18.34 -3.77 -9.21
C GLU A 61 17.29 -2.86 -9.87
N GLN A 62 17.52 -2.48 -11.14
CA GLN A 62 16.59 -1.72 -11.99
C GLN A 62 15.38 -2.58 -12.42
N GLU A 63 14.79 -3.31 -11.48
CA GLU A 63 13.63 -4.16 -11.73
C GLU A 63 12.34 -3.43 -11.29
N PRO A 64 11.27 -3.52 -12.10
CA PRO A 64 9.97 -3.00 -11.71
C PRO A 64 9.40 -3.86 -10.57
N TYR A 65 8.93 -3.23 -9.51
CA TYR A 65 8.24 -3.81 -8.37
C TYR A 65 6.77 -3.39 -8.38
N VAL A 66 5.92 -4.28 -7.89
CA VAL A 66 4.50 -3.99 -7.67
C VAL A 66 4.37 -3.29 -6.33
N ALA A 67 3.96 -2.03 -6.36
CA ALA A 67 3.57 -1.28 -5.17
C ALA A 67 2.06 -1.34 -4.97
N ALA A 68 1.63 -1.54 -3.74
CA ALA A 68 0.23 -1.49 -3.34
C ALA A 68 0.04 -0.42 -2.27
N THR A 69 -0.95 0.45 -2.48
CA THR A 69 -1.37 1.44 -1.51
C THR A 69 -2.68 0.99 -0.88
N VAL A 70 -2.68 0.83 0.43
CA VAL A 70 -3.86 0.47 1.22
C VAL A 70 -4.25 1.61 2.15
N VAL A 71 -5.55 1.75 2.41
CA VAL A 71 -6.08 2.72 3.37
C VAL A 71 -6.44 2.04 4.69
N ILE A 72 -6.03 2.67 5.81
CA ILE A 72 -6.37 2.22 7.16
C ILE A 72 -7.02 3.39 7.91
N GLY A 73 -8.12 3.07 8.61
CA GLY A 73 -8.81 3.98 9.52
C GLY A 73 -8.46 3.68 10.97
N PHE A 74 -8.07 4.71 11.72
CA PHE A 74 -7.88 4.65 13.17
C PHE A 74 -9.02 5.38 13.88
N LYS A 75 -9.47 4.83 15.00
CA LYS A 75 -10.55 5.38 15.81
C LYS A 75 -9.99 6.02 17.05
N GLY A 76 -10.27 7.32 17.23
CA GLY A 76 -9.83 8.07 18.41
C GLY A 76 -8.33 8.41 18.46
N THR A 77 -7.56 8.09 17.42
CA THR A 77 -6.13 8.43 17.31
C THR A 77 -5.95 9.80 16.64
N ASN A 78 -5.13 10.66 17.22
CA ASN A 78 -4.80 11.95 16.61
C ASN A 78 -3.79 11.80 15.48
N PHE A 79 -3.73 12.78 14.58
CA PHE A 79 -2.85 12.79 13.41
C PHE A 79 -1.38 12.55 13.76
N ASP A 80 -0.84 13.27 14.74
CA ASP A 80 0.56 13.15 15.18
C ASP A 80 0.86 11.77 15.78
N GLU A 81 -0.05 11.18 16.55
CA GLU A 81 0.11 9.83 17.11
C GLU A 81 0.08 8.78 16.00
N ALA A 82 -0.85 8.93 15.05
CA ALA A 82 -0.97 8.04 13.91
C ALA A 82 0.30 8.10 13.04
N GLN A 83 0.83 9.30 12.78
CA GLN A 83 2.07 9.50 12.04
C GLN A 83 3.27 8.89 12.78
N ALA A 84 3.40 9.15 14.08
CA ALA A 84 4.49 8.59 14.88
C ALA A 84 4.46 7.05 14.94
N LEU A 85 3.28 6.43 14.86
CA LEU A 85 3.15 4.98 14.78
C LEU A 85 3.46 4.44 13.38
N ALA A 86 3.07 5.17 12.34
CA ALA A 86 3.45 4.87 10.96
C ALA A 86 4.97 4.92 10.77
N ASP A 87 5.65 5.92 11.31
CA ASP A 87 7.12 6.01 11.33
C ASP A 87 7.78 4.86 12.12
N GLN A 88 7.09 4.30 13.12
CA GLN A 88 7.56 3.12 13.84
C GLN A 88 7.32 1.82 13.08
N PHE A 89 6.42 1.80 12.10
CA PHE A 89 6.17 0.67 11.22
C PHE A 89 7.32 0.54 10.20
N THR A 90 8.44 -0.01 10.68
CA THR A 90 9.67 -0.24 9.90
C THR A 90 10.03 -1.71 9.81
N GLU A 91 9.41 -2.55 10.63
CA GLU A 91 9.53 -4.01 10.51
C GLU A 91 8.49 -4.51 9.54
N THR A 92 8.93 -4.88 8.35
CA THR A 92 8.11 -5.72 7.48
C THR A 92 9.00 -6.54 6.57
N LYS A 93 8.53 -7.74 6.23
CA LYS A 93 9.14 -8.64 5.22
C LYS A 93 9.28 -8.01 3.82
N PHE A 94 8.81 -6.78 3.64
CA PHE A 94 8.76 -6.04 2.40
C PHE A 94 9.91 -5.04 2.34
N ASN A 95 10.58 -4.92 1.19
CA ASN A 95 11.81 -4.13 1.07
C ASN A 95 11.59 -2.64 1.34
N HIS A 96 10.43 -2.10 0.94
CA HIS A 96 10.11 -0.70 1.11
C HIS A 96 8.65 -0.52 1.50
N VAL A 97 8.44 0.14 2.63
CA VAL A 97 7.13 0.58 3.10
C VAL A 97 7.21 2.08 3.34
N SER A 98 6.23 2.80 2.81
CA SER A 98 6.00 4.22 3.04
C SER A 98 4.63 4.40 3.65
N ALA A 99 4.52 5.22 4.69
CA ALA A 99 3.26 5.56 5.30
C ALA A 99 2.98 7.04 5.12
N GLU A 100 1.80 7.38 4.60
CA GLU A 100 1.35 8.75 4.42
C GLU A 100 0.05 8.99 5.20
N VAL A 101 0.04 10.01 6.05
CA VAL A 101 -1.14 10.39 6.80
C VAL A 101 -1.89 11.48 6.04
N VAL A 102 -2.98 11.11 5.37
CA VAL A 102 -3.80 12.07 4.63
C VAL A 102 -4.87 12.68 5.52
N ARG A 103 -4.95 14.02 5.53
CA ARG A 103 -5.95 14.80 6.29
C ARG A 103 -7.28 14.98 5.55
N GLU A 104 -7.27 14.77 4.24
CA GLU A 104 -8.42 14.88 3.35
C GLU A 104 -8.68 13.51 2.71
N PRO A 105 -9.94 13.09 2.48
CA PRO A 105 -10.20 11.84 1.79
C PRO A 105 -9.55 11.92 0.41
N VAL A 106 -8.57 11.05 0.14
CA VAL A 106 -8.04 10.92 -1.21
C VAL A 106 -9.18 10.41 -2.08
N THR A 107 -9.72 11.28 -2.92
CA THR A 107 -10.38 10.82 -4.13
C THR A 107 -9.30 10.11 -4.91
N ALA A 108 -9.31 8.78 -4.90
CA ALA A 108 -8.51 7.95 -5.80
C ALA A 108 -8.64 8.58 -7.19
N SER A 109 -7.55 9.18 -7.69
CA SER A 109 -7.58 9.75 -9.02
C SER A 109 -7.82 8.57 -9.97
N PRO A 110 -8.83 8.61 -10.86
CA PRO A 110 -9.01 7.54 -11.81
C PRO A 110 -7.70 7.44 -12.61
N ALA A 111 -7.05 6.28 -12.54
CA ALA A 111 -5.89 5.95 -13.33
C ALA A 111 -6.13 6.45 -14.75
N THR A 112 -5.35 7.43 -15.21
CA THR A 112 -5.42 7.90 -16.58
C THR A 112 -5.14 6.71 -17.47
N SER A 113 -6.21 6.15 -18.04
CA SER A 113 -6.15 5.18 -19.12
C SER A 113 -5.23 5.75 -20.18
N SER A 114 -4.10 5.09 -20.40
CA SER A 114 -3.25 5.35 -21.56
C SER A 114 -4.14 5.34 -22.79
N THR A 115 -4.34 6.51 -23.39
CA THR A 115 -4.81 6.60 -24.78
C THR A 115 -3.61 6.23 -25.64
N PRO A 116 -3.59 5.08 -26.35
CA PRO A 116 -2.55 4.84 -27.33
C PRO A 116 -2.67 5.90 -28.45
N PRO A 117 -1.54 6.34 -29.04
CA PRO A 117 -1.56 7.35 -30.09
C PRO A 117 -2.36 6.86 -31.32
N PRO A 118 -3.01 7.76 -32.08
CA PRO A 118 -3.63 7.37 -33.33
C PRO A 118 -2.57 6.86 -34.30
N GLN A 119 -2.68 5.60 -34.71
CA GLN A 119 -2.03 5.12 -35.94
C GLN A 119 -2.74 5.79 -37.11
N GLU A 120 -2.09 6.77 -37.74
CA GLU A 120 -2.41 7.16 -39.11
C GLU A 120 -1.49 6.44 -40.09
N ALA A 121 -2.07 6.21 -41.26
CA ALA A 121 -1.85 5.14 -42.24
C ALA A 121 -0.67 5.34 -43.20
#